data_AF-A0A2G2NYW4-F1
#
_entry.id   AF-A0A2G2NYW4-F1
#
_cell.length_a   1.000
_cell.length_b   1.000
_cell.length_c   1.000
_cell.angle_alpha   90.00
_cell.angle_beta   90.00
_cell.angle_gamma   90.00
#
_symmetry.space_group_name_H-M   'P 1'
#
loop_
_entity.id
_entity.type
_entity.pdbx_description
1 polymer ?
#
loop_
_entity_poly.entity_id
_entity_poly.type
_entity_poly.pdbx_seq_one_letter_code
_entity_poly.pdbx_strand_id
1 'polypeptide(L)' 'MEFIELSDGGLFVYPNQQTRTCKNKVLKSVGVLPDIVVDWNKDDLLNGIDTQFEKAIEYLNEI' A
#
# COMPACT_ATOMS: atom_id res chain seq x y z
N MET A 1 -4.78 -16.59 -7.76
CA MET A 1 -5.44 -16.89 -6.48
C MET A 1 -6.05 -18.26 -6.59
N GLU A 2 -6.11 -18.97 -5.47
CA GLU A 2 -6.70 -20.29 -5.39
C GLU A 2 -7.76 -20.31 -4.28
N PHE A 3 -8.81 -21.07 -4.54
CA PHE A 3 -9.97 -21.20 -3.68
C PHE A 3 -10.20 -22.68 -3.44
N ILE A 4 -10.26 -23.08 -2.18
CA ILE A 4 -10.54 -24.45 -1.76
C ILE A 4 -11.79 -24.41 -0.89
N GLU A 5 -12.85 -25.09 -1.32
CA GLU A 5 -14.02 -25.31 -0.49
C GLU A 5 -13.71 -26.41 0.54
N LEU A 6 -14.02 -26.13 1.80
CA LEU A 6 -13.82 -27.03 2.93
C LEU A 6 -15.08 -27.87 3.15
N SER A 7 -14.93 -29.00 3.86
CA SER A 7 -16.03 -29.94 4.10
C SER A 7 -17.21 -29.35 4.91
N ASP A 8 -17.00 -28.23 5.59
CA ASP A 8 -18.00 -27.49 6.35
C ASP A 8 -18.65 -26.35 5.54
N GLY A 9 -18.30 -26.20 4.25
CA GLY A 9 -18.75 -25.11 3.38
C GLY A 9 -17.94 -23.82 3.52
N GLY A 10 -16.87 -23.81 4.32
CA GLY A 10 -15.93 -22.70 4.40
C GLY A 10 -15.08 -22.57 3.12
N LEU A 11 -14.51 -21.38 2.90
CA LEU A 11 -13.62 -21.12 1.76
C LEU A 11 -12.21 -20.78 2.25
N PHE A 12 -11.24 -21.62 1.92
CA PHE A 12 -9.83 -21.32 2.10
C PHE A 12 -9.28 -20.64 0.86
N VAL A 13 -8.80 -19.40 1.01
CA VAL A 13 -8.31 -18.57 -0.09
C VAL A 13 -6.85 -18.25 0.11
N TYR A 14 -6.03 -18.54 -0.90
CA TYR A 14 -4.62 -18.22 -0.86
C TYR A 14 -4.06 -17.77 -2.21
N PRO A 15 -3.03 -16.91 -2.22
CA PRO A 15 -2.32 -16.56 -3.44
C PRO A 15 -1.45 -17.74 -3.89
N ASN A 16 -1.64 -18.22 -5.11
CA ASN A 16 -0.84 -19.26 -5.75
C ASN A 16 0.16 -18.73 -6.78
N GLN A 17 0.37 -17.41 -6.82
CA GLN A 17 1.29 -16.73 -7.72
C GLN A 17 2.02 -15.60 -6.99
N GLN A 18 3.22 -15.26 -7.47
CA GLN A 18 4.01 -14.16 -6.95
C GLN A 18 3.97 -12.97 -7.91
N THR A 19 3.50 -11.83 -7.43
CA THR A 19 3.54 -10.56 -8.17
C THR A 19 4.91 -9.90 -8.06
N ARG A 20 5.32 -9.25 -9.15
CA ARG A 20 6.63 -8.62 -9.30
C ARG A 20 6.54 -7.29 -10.04
N THR A 21 7.47 -6.38 -9.78
CA THR A 21 7.63 -5.13 -10.54
C THR A 21 8.25 -5.37 -11.91
N CYS A 22 8.23 -4.36 -12.79
CA CYS A 22 8.96 -4.39 -14.07
C CYS A 22 10.49 -4.59 -13.91
N LYS A 23 11.02 -4.35 -12.71
CA LYS A 23 12.43 -4.60 -12.33
C LYS A 23 12.63 -5.97 -11.66
N ASN A 24 11.67 -6.89 -11.82
CA ASN A 24 11.68 -8.25 -11.27
C ASN A 24 11.77 -8.32 -9.72
N LYS A 25 11.39 -7.26 -9.00
CA LYS A 25 11.35 -7.24 -7.53
C LYS A 25 10.04 -7.83 -7.01
N VAL A 26 10.13 -8.68 -5.99
CA VAL A 26 8.98 -9.32 -5.31
C VAL A 26 8.21 -8.27 -4.50
N LEU A 27 6.88 -8.23 -4.64
CA LEU A 27 6.02 -7.31 -3.89
C LEU A 27 5.63 -7.85 -2.50
N LYS A 28 5.41 -9.16 -2.41
CA LYS A 28 4.93 -9.80 -1.18
C LYS A 28 5.99 -9.67 -0.08
N SER A 29 5.55 -9.33 1.13
CA SER A 29 6.38 -9.17 2.34
C SER A 29 7.39 -8.01 2.33
N VAL A 30 7.44 -7.20 1.25
CA VAL A 30 8.39 -6.08 1.13
C VAL A 30 7.67 -4.74 0.87
N GLY A 31 6.55 -4.76 0.14
CA GLY A 31 5.83 -3.54 -0.24
C GLY A 31 6.55 -2.74 -1.34
N VAL A 32 6.16 -1.48 -1.48
CA VAL A 32 6.78 -0.51 -2.40
C VAL A 32 7.23 0.69 -1.56
N LEU A 33 8.50 1.07 -1.70
CA LEU A 33 9.00 2.30 -1.09
C LEU A 33 8.53 3.50 -1.91
N PRO A 34 7.94 4.53 -1.30
CA PRO A 34 7.57 5.75 -2.01
C PRO A 34 8.82 6.55 -2.39
N ASP A 35 8.72 7.31 -3.48
CA ASP A 35 9.80 8.21 -3.90
C ASP A 35 10.00 9.37 -2.90
N ILE A 36 8.90 9.81 -2.28
CA ILE A 36 8.89 10.82 -1.21
C ILE A 36 8.23 10.19 0.02
N VAL A 37 9.02 10.05 1.08
CA VAL A 37 8.51 9.59 2.38
C VAL A 37 7.93 10.79 3.12
N VAL A 38 6.63 10.74 3.43
CA VAL A 38 5.96 11.73 4.26
C VAL A 38 5.38 11.02 5.47
N ASP A 39 5.98 11.26 6.63
CA ASP A 39 5.52 10.68 7.88
C ASP A 39 4.24 11.37 8.36
N TRP A 40 3.41 10.62 9.08
CA TRP A 40 2.25 11.17 9.75
C TRP A 40 2.68 12.07 10.90
N ASN A 41 2.17 13.28 10.92
CA ASN A 41 2.35 14.20 12.03
C ASN A 41 1.10 14.19 12.93
N LYS A 42 1.30 13.86 14.21
CA LYS A 42 0.22 13.81 15.19
C LYS A 42 -0.47 15.17 15.37
N ASP A 43 0.30 16.25 15.40
CA ASP A 43 -0.25 17.58 15.65
C ASP A 43 -1.08 18.04 14.44
N ASP A 44 -0.62 17.74 13.23
CA ASP A 44 -1.38 18.00 11.99
C ASP A 44 -2.71 17.22 12.00
N LEU A 45 -2.66 15.93 12.35
CA LEU A 45 -3.85 15.09 12.46
C LEU A 45 -4.87 15.67 13.46
N LEU A 46 -4.41 16.13 14.63
CA LEU A 46 -5.28 16.73 15.65
C LEU A 46 -5.89 18.07 15.21
N ASN A 47 -5.27 18.74 14.25
CA ASN A 47 -5.78 19.97 13.63
C ASN A 47 -6.56 19.72 12.34
N GLY A 48 -6.83 18.45 11.98
CA GLY A 48 -7.58 18.10 10.78
C GLY A 48 -6.80 18.28 9.48
N ILE A 49 -5.47 18.27 9.55
CA ILE A 49 -4.57 18.42 8.40
C ILE A 49 -4.05 17.03 8.00
N ASP A 50 -4.15 16.70 6.71
CA ASP A 50 -3.50 15.52 6.13
C ASP A 50 -2.14 15.92 5.54
N THR A 51 -1.07 15.66 6.30
CA THR A 51 0.30 16.02 5.93
C THR A 51 0.72 15.41 4.57
N GLN A 52 0.27 14.19 4.25
CA GLN A 52 0.62 13.54 2.98
C GLN A 52 -0.09 14.20 1.81
N PHE A 53 -1.36 14.58 2.00
CA PHE A 53 -2.14 15.25 0.97
C PHE A 53 -1.62 16.66 0.66
N GLU A 54 -1.34 17.46 1.70
CA GLU A 54 -0.76 18.79 1.53
C GLU A 54 0.60 18.74 0.81
N LYS A 55 1.45 17.76 1.16
CA LYS A 55 2.73 17.55 0.47
C LYS A 55 2.55 17.14 -0.99
N ALA A 56 1.51 16.38 -1.31
CA ALA A 56 1.20 16.04 -2.71
C ALA A 56 0.75 17.28 -3.50
N ILE A 57 -0.06 18.17 -2.91
CA ILE A 57 -0.47 19.44 -3.54
C ILE A 57 0.73 20.34 -3.81
N GLU A 58 1.61 20.51 -2.81
CA GLU A 58 2.86 21.28 -2.94
C GLU A 58 3.71 20.74 -4.10
N TYR A 59 3.98 19.43 -4.10
CA TYR A 59 4.76 18.78 -5.14
C TYR A 59 4.17 18.96 -6.54
N LEU A 60 2.85 18.88 -6.70
CA LEU A 60 2.18 19.02 -8.00
C LEU A 60 2.14 20.46 -8.52
N ASN A 61 2.26 21.47 -7.65
CA ASN A 61 2.24 22.89 -8.03
C ASN A 61 3.65 23.48 -8.23
N GLU A 62 4.70 22.83 -7.72
CA GLU A 62 6.11 23.26 -7.90
C GLU A 62 6.77 22.70 -9.18
N ILE A 63 6.05 21.86 -9.94
CA ILE A 63 6.43 21.35 -11.27
C ILE A 63 5.82 22.24 -12.36
#